data_AF-A0A1V2QP07-F1
#
_entry.id   AF-A0A1V2QP07-F1
#
_cell.length_a   1.000
_cell.length_b   1.000
_cell.length_c   1.000
_cell.angle_alpha   90.00
_cell.angle_beta   90.00
_cell.angle_gamma   90.00
#
_symmetry.space_group_name_H-M   'P 1'
#
loop_
_entity.id
_entity.type
_entity.pdbx_description
1 polymer ?
#
loop_
_entity_poly.entity_id
_entity_poly.type
_entity_poly.pdbx_seq_one_letter_code
_entity_poly.pdbx_strand_id
1 'polypeptide(L)'
;MAPRRRRDKTHADEYETPIGDVEATRKAFEALGFTPLITVDKTREEWRLPEVEVVFDHVEGAGDFVEFEFKGDAENVADATARLEKFIADLGIELGEPINRGYPHILLNRTT
;
A
#
# COMPACT_ATOMS: atom_id res chain seq x y z
N MET A 1 28.21 10.21 1.36
CA MET A 1 27.06 9.86 2.22
C MET A 1 26.70 8.43 1.89
N ALA A 2 26.94 7.47 2.80
CA ALA A 2 26.68 6.06 2.51
C ALA A 2 25.16 5.81 2.37
N PRO A 3 24.70 4.96 1.45
CA PRO A 3 23.29 4.63 1.33
C PRO A 3 22.86 3.92 2.62
N ARG A 4 21.87 4.49 3.31
CA ARG A 4 21.24 3.84 4.45
C ARG A 4 20.70 2.49 3.96
N ARG A 5 21.16 1.41 4.60
CA ARG A 5 20.64 0.03 4.47
C ARG A 5 19.11 0.11 4.55
N ARG A 6 18.41 -0.11 3.43
CA ARG A 6 16.95 0.05 3.30
C ARG A 6 16.26 -0.98 4.20
N ARG A 7 15.47 -0.49 5.16
CA ARG A 7 14.61 -1.33 6.01
C ARG A 7 13.42 -1.76 5.15
N ASP A 8 13.05 -3.03 5.22
CA ASP A 8 11.76 -3.50 4.72
C ASP A 8 10.66 -2.62 5.32
N LYS A 9 9.84 -1.99 4.47
CA LYS A 9 8.75 -1.12 4.92
C LYS A 9 7.58 -2.02 5.30
N THR A 10 7.43 -2.30 6.60
CA THR A 10 6.36 -3.18 7.11
C THR A 10 5.10 -2.43 7.53
N HIS A 11 5.19 -1.11 7.75
CA HIS A 11 4.08 -0.25 8.19
C HIS A 11 4.31 1.20 7.71
N ALA A 12 3.25 2.01 7.75
CA ALA A 12 3.26 3.42 7.42
C ALA A 12 2.31 4.20 8.34
N ASP A 13 2.72 5.40 8.74
CA ASP A 13 1.77 6.39 9.28
C ASP A 13 1.08 7.06 8.11
N GLU A 14 -0.26 7.04 8.09
CA GLU A 14 -1.07 7.60 7.02
C GLU A 14 -2.01 8.68 7.55
N TYR A 15 -2.01 9.83 6.88
CA TYR A 15 -2.82 11.00 7.23
C TYR A 15 -3.68 11.36 6.02
N GLU A 16 -4.90 10.87 6.00
CA GLU A 16 -5.81 10.99 4.88
C GLU A 16 -7.04 11.82 5.23
N THR A 17 -7.58 12.53 4.24
CA THR A 17 -8.80 13.33 4.38
C THR A 17 -9.60 13.26 3.09
N PRO A 18 -10.95 13.25 3.16
CA PRO A 18 -11.76 13.41 1.97
C PRO A 18 -11.49 14.75 1.29
N ILE A 19 -11.58 14.77 -0.03
CA ILE A 19 -11.47 15.95 -0.88
C ILE A 19 -12.85 16.29 -1.46
N GLY A 20 -13.25 17.56 -1.38
CA GLY A 20 -14.55 18.03 -1.91
C GLY A 20 -14.52 18.42 -3.39
N ASP A 21 -13.34 18.80 -3.91
CA ASP A 21 -13.13 19.19 -5.30
C ASP A 21 -11.74 18.70 -5.77
N VAL A 22 -11.75 17.67 -6.62
CA VAL A 22 -10.54 17.05 -7.17
C VAL A 22 -9.74 18.03 -8.03
N GLU A 23 -10.43 18.85 -8.82
CA GLU A 23 -9.81 19.75 -9.78
C GLU A 23 -9.19 20.97 -9.09
N ALA A 24 -9.85 21.52 -8.07
CA ALA A 24 -9.27 22.56 -7.23
C ALA A 24 -8.04 22.05 -6.48
N THR A 25 -8.09 20.82 -5.95
CA THR A 25 -6.96 20.18 -5.25
C THR A 25 -5.76 20.00 -6.19
N ARG A 26 -6.00 19.50 -7.41
CA ARG A 26 -4.96 19.34 -8.44
C ARG A 26 -4.30 20.67 -8.80
N LYS A 27 -5.09 21.72 -9.06
CA LYS A 27 -4.59 23.08 -9.34
C LYS A 27 -3.80 23.67 -8.17
N ALA A 28 -4.20 23.39 -6.92
CA ALA A 28 -3.47 23.85 -5.75
C ALA A 28 -2.07 23.23 -5.68
N PHE A 29 -1.94 21.92 -5.93
CA PHE A 29 -0.64 21.26 -6.01
C PHE A 29 0.22 21.80 -7.18
N GLU A 30 -0.38 22.00 -8.36
CA GLU A 30 0.31 22.62 -9.51
C GLU A 30 0.81 24.03 -9.19
N ALA A 31 0.00 24.86 -8.52
CA ALA A 31 0.37 26.22 -8.12
C ALA A 31 1.51 26.25 -7.08
N LEU A 32 1.64 25.20 -6.27
CA LEU A 32 2.76 24.99 -5.34
C LEU A 32 4.01 24.41 -6.02
N GLY A 33 3.96 24.12 -7.32
CA GLY A 33 5.08 23.60 -8.10
C GLY A 33 5.20 22.07 -8.09
N PHE A 34 4.20 21.34 -7.60
CA PHE A 34 4.17 19.88 -7.72
C PHE A 34 3.80 19.49 -9.15
N THR A 35 4.50 18.49 -9.68
CA THR A 35 4.23 17.90 -10.99
C THR A 35 3.88 16.42 -10.83
N PRO A 36 2.87 15.89 -11.56
CA PRO A 36 2.57 14.46 -11.53
C PRO A 36 3.80 13.62 -11.88
N LEU A 37 4.14 12.65 -11.03
CA LEU A 37 5.28 11.75 -11.27
C LEU A 37 4.87 10.51 -12.06
N ILE A 38 3.77 9.87 -11.67
CA ILE A 38 3.19 8.68 -12.30
C ILE A 38 1.71 8.60 -11.89
N THR A 39 0.87 8.08 -12.77
CA THR A 39 -0.52 7.73 -12.47
C THR A 39 -0.60 6.21 -12.28
N VAL A 40 -1.20 5.77 -11.18
CA VAL A 40 -1.53 4.36 -10.93
C VAL A 40 -3.03 4.21 -11.24
N ASP A 41 -3.36 3.59 -12.37
CA ASP A 41 -4.74 3.21 -12.67
C ASP A 41 -4.98 1.79 -12.17
N LYS A 42 -6.06 1.59 -11.43
CA LYS A 42 -6.37 0.30 -10.82
C LYS A 42 -7.85 0.10 -10.52
N THR A 43 -8.26 -1.16 -10.55
CA THR A 43 -9.53 -1.63 -10.00
C THR A 43 -9.27 -2.35 -8.68
N ARG A 44 -9.99 -1.99 -7.62
CA ARG A 44 -9.84 -2.54 -6.27
C ARG A 44 -11.12 -3.23 -5.80
N GLU A 45 -10.97 -4.42 -5.24
CA GLU A 45 -12.00 -5.10 -4.43
C GLU A 45 -11.53 -5.17 -2.98
N GLU A 46 -12.34 -4.68 -2.04
CA GLU A 46 -11.99 -4.59 -0.61
C GLU A 46 -12.87 -5.51 0.24
N TRP A 47 -12.23 -6.24 1.16
CA TRP A 47 -12.88 -7.07 2.16
C TRP A 47 -12.43 -6.64 3.55
N ARG A 48 -13.36 -6.10 4.34
CA ARG A 48 -13.11 -5.64 5.70
C ARG A 48 -13.54 -6.67 6.72
N LEU A 49 -12.57 -7.32 7.34
CA LEU A 49 -12.77 -8.22 8.48
C LEU A 49 -12.51 -7.44 9.78
N PRO A 50 -12.81 -8.01 10.97
CA PRO A 50 -12.67 -7.28 12.23
C PRO A 50 -11.28 -6.68 12.49
N GLU A 51 -10.21 -7.32 12.01
CA GLU A 51 -8.82 -6.91 12.31
C GLU A 51 -7.95 -6.78 11.06
N VAL A 52 -8.39 -7.35 9.94
CA VAL A 52 -7.64 -7.42 8.70
C VAL A 52 -8.50 -6.90 7.55
N GLU A 53 -7.95 -5.99 6.77
CA GLU A 53 -8.47 -5.65 5.46
C GLU A 53 -7.71 -6.45 4.41
N VAL A 54 -8.45 -7.08 3.50
CA VAL A 54 -7.89 -7.78 2.34
C VAL A 54 -8.32 -7.02 1.10
N VAL A 55 -7.36 -6.65 0.27
CA VAL A 55 -7.63 -5.94 -0.98
C VAL A 55 -7.05 -6.69 -2.16
N PHE A 56 -7.85 -6.82 -3.20
CA PHE A 56 -7.44 -7.36 -4.49
C PHE A 56 -7.37 -6.22 -5.48
N ASP A 57 -6.18 -5.96 -6.01
CA ASP A 57 -5.92 -4.87 -6.95
C ASP A 57 -5.53 -5.45 -8.31
N HIS A 58 -6.23 -5.02 -9.36
CA HIS A 58 -5.71 -5.10 -10.73
C HIS A 58 -5.15 -3.73 -11.10
N VAL A 59 -3.83 -3.65 -11.31
CA VAL A 59 -3.13 -2.41 -11.64
C VAL A 59 -2.72 -2.42 -13.11
N GLU A 60 -3.19 -1.42 -13.87
CA GLU A 60 -2.84 -1.30 -15.28
C GLU A 60 -1.32 -1.16 -15.45
N GLY A 61 -0.74 -2.05 -16.25
CA GLY A 61 0.71 -2.07 -16.51
C GLY A 61 1.56 -2.75 -15.42
N ALA A 62 0.97 -3.29 -14.35
CA ALA A 62 1.69 -4.04 -13.32
C ALA A 62 1.12 -5.45 -13.04
N GLY A 63 -0.19 -5.66 -13.20
CA GLY A 63 -0.84 -6.96 -13.00
C GLY A 63 -1.72 -7.03 -11.75
N ASP A 64 -1.94 -8.25 -11.26
CA ASP A 64 -2.83 -8.55 -10.13
C ASP A 64 -2.06 -8.68 -8.81
N PHE A 65 -2.61 -8.10 -7.75
CA PHE A 65 -2.03 -8.06 -6.42
C PHE A 65 -3.06 -8.35 -5.35
N VAL A 66 -2.60 -8.90 -4.22
CA VAL A 66 -3.35 -8.96 -2.98
C VAL A 66 -2.55 -8.27 -1.88
N GLU A 67 -3.20 -7.39 -1.13
CA GLU A 67 -2.61 -6.82 0.09
C GLU A 67 -3.44 -7.25 1.31
N PHE A 68 -2.72 -7.51 2.39
CA PHE A 68 -3.29 -7.79 3.70
C PHE A 68 -2.84 -6.68 4.63
N GLU A 69 -3.78 -5.94 5.19
CA GLU A 69 -3.47 -4.85 6.10
C GLU A 69 -4.12 -5.09 7.47
N PHE A 70 -3.32 -4.99 8.53
CA PHE A 70 -3.84 -5.05 9.88
C PHE A 70 -4.44 -3.69 10.27
N LYS A 71 -5.76 -3.65 10.52
CA LYS A 71 -6.52 -2.45 10.90
C LYS A 71 -7.04 -2.51 12.34
N GLY A 72 -6.69 -3.56 13.10
CA GLY A 72 -7.10 -3.73 14.49
C GLY A 72 -6.22 -2.96 15.50
N ASP A 73 -6.60 -3.02 16.76
CA ASP A 73 -5.76 -2.57 17.88
C ASP A 73 -4.72 -3.63 18.22
N ALA A 74 -3.43 -3.27 18.11
CA ALA A 74 -2.29 -4.10 18.48
C ALA A 74 -1.43 -3.40 19.53
N GLU A 75 -0.75 -4.18 20.37
CA GLU A 75 0.13 -3.62 21.40
C GLU A 75 1.33 -2.88 20.80
N ASN A 76 1.83 -3.39 19.68
CA ASN A 76 2.94 -2.84 18.91
C ASN A 76 2.94 -3.46 17.49
N VAL A 77 3.84 -2.98 16.64
CA VAL A 77 3.98 -3.46 15.24
C VAL A 77 4.28 -4.96 15.15
N ALA A 78 5.03 -5.52 16.09
CA ALA A 78 5.35 -6.95 16.07
C ALA A 78 4.13 -7.82 16.40
N ASP A 79 3.27 -7.39 17.32
CA ASP A 79 1.98 -8.04 17.59
C ASP A 79 1.05 -8.01 16.36
N ALA A 80 0.88 -6.83 15.75
CA ALA A 80 0.11 -6.68 14.52
C ALA A 80 0.62 -7.60 13.39
N THR A 81 1.95 -7.63 13.20
CA THR A 81 2.58 -8.45 12.16
C THR A 81 2.37 -9.94 12.42
N ALA A 82 2.58 -10.41 13.65
CA ALA A 82 2.39 -11.82 14.00
C ALA A 82 0.93 -12.27 13.81
N ARG A 83 -0.03 -11.41 14.15
CA ARG A 83 -1.47 -11.68 13.95
C ARG A 83 -1.85 -11.70 12.47
N LEU A 84 -1.30 -10.80 11.67
CA LEU A 84 -1.49 -10.77 10.22
C LEU A 84 -0.88 -12.00 9.54
N GLU A 85 0.34 -12.38 9.91
CA GLU A 85 1.00 -13.61 9.44
C GLU A 85 0.19 -14.86 9.78
N LYS A 86 -0.33 -14.93 11.01
CA LYS A 86 -1.24 -16.02 11.42
C LYS A 86 -2.50 -16.04 10.56
N PHE A 87 -3.13 -14.89 10.36
CA PHE A 87 -4.31 -14.78 9.51
C PHE A 87 -4.05 -15.30 8.09
N ILE A 88 -2.94 -14.87 7.47
CA ILE A 88 -2.55 -15.32 6.13
C ILE A 88 -2.29 -16.84 6.11
N ALA A 89 -1.57 -17.37 7.10
CA ALA A 89 -1.30 -18.80 7.19
C ALA A 89 -2.58 -19.64 7.33
N ASP A 90 -3.56 -19.15 8.10
CA ASP A 90 -4.84 -19.83 8.33
C ASP A 90 -5.72 -19.89 7.06
N LEU A 91 -5.47 -19.05 6.04
CA LEU A 91 -6.18 -19.12 4.75
C LEU A 91 -5.83 -20.39 3.95
N GLY A 92 -4.68 -21.01 4.22
CA GLY A 92 -4.25 -22.22 3.52
C GLY A 92 -4.04 -22.05 2.02
N ILE A 93 -3.68 -20.83 1.57
CA ILE A 93 -3.45 -20.49 0.16
C ILE A 93 -1.96 -20.37 -0.15
N GLU A 94 -1.59 -20.68 -1.39
CA GLU A 94 -0.26 -20.40 -1.91
C GLU A 94 -0.19 -18.95 -2.42
N LEU A 95 0.76 -18.18 -1.90
CA LEU A 95 1.05 -16.81 -2.33
C LEU A 95 2.40 -16.76 -3.05
N GLY A 96 2.56 -15.75 -3.91
CA GLY A 96 3.86 -15.43 -4.49
C GLY A 96 4.83 -14.82 -3.47
N GLU A 97 6.04 -14.51 -3.93
CA GLU A 97 7.04 -13.82 -3.12
C GLU A 97 6.51 -12.45 -2.61
N PRO A 98 6.72 -12.10 -1.34
CA PRO A 98 6.30 -10.80 -0.80
C PRO A 98 6.89 -9.63 -1.60
N ILE A 99 6.04 -8.65 -1.91
CA ILE A 99 6.42 -7.47 -2.69
C ILE A 99 6.56 -6.27 -1.77
N ASN A 100 7.79 -5.92 -1.40
CA ASN A 100 8.09 -4.76 -0.52
C ASN A 100 8.16 -3.42 -1.29
N ARG A 101 7.34 -3.24 -2.33
CA ARG A 101 7.32 -2.05 -3.20
C ARG A 101 5.88 -1.61 -3.47
N GLY A 102 5.59 -0.33 -3.27
CA GLY A 102 4.30 0.24 -3.70
C GLY A 102 4.20 0.36 -5.22
N TYR A 103 2.98 0.40 -5.76
CA TYR A 103 2.70 0.45 -7.20
C TYR A 103 3.47 1.53 -7.98
N PRO A 104 3.65 2.77 -7.48
CA PRO A 104 4.48 3.77 -8.18
C PRO A 104 5.92 3.29 -8.44
N HIS A 105 6.51 2.55 -7.49
CA HIS A 105 7.86 1.98 -7.66
C HIS A 105 7.89 0.86 -8.69
N ILE A 106 6.83 0.04 -8.73
CA ILE A 106 6.68 -1.04 -9.72
C ILE A 106 6.57 -0.45 -11.13
N LEU A 107 5.65 0.49 -11.34
CA LEU A 107 5.41 1.14 -12.64
C LEU A 107 6.62 1.94 -13.13
N LEU A 108 7.35 2.60 -12.23
CA LEU A 108 8.58 3.34 -12.58
C LEU A 108 9.81 2.44 -12.70
N ASN A 109 9.67 1.13 -12.46
CA ASN A 109 10.77 0.16 -12.35
C ASN A 109 11.92 0.65 -11.44
N ARG A 110 11.56 1.25 -10.30
CA ARG A 110 12.50 1.77 -9.31
C ARG A 110 12.70 0.76 -8.19
N THR A 111 13.95 0.42 -7.90
CA THR A 111 14.27 -0.40 -6.73
C THR A 111 14.13 0.43 -5.46
N THR A 112 13.47 -0.17 -4.47
CA THR A 112 13.47 0.29 -3.08
C THR A 112 14.66 -0.30 -2.32
#